data_AF-A0A959QE02-F1
#
_entry.id   AF-A0A959QE02-F1
#
_cell.length_a   1.000
_cell.length_b   1.000
_cell.length_c   1.000
_cell.angle_alpha   90.00
_cell.angle_beta   90.00
_cell.angle_gamma   90.00
#
_symmetry.space_group_name_H-M   'P 1'
#
loop_
_entity.id
_entity.type
_entity.pdbx_description
1 polymer ?
#
loop_
_entity_poly.entity_id
_entity_poly.type
_entity_poly.pdbx_seq_one_letter_code
_entity_poly.pdbx_strand_id
1 'polypeptide(L)'
;MINTKNKLFPIFLLPLFFCASLYGQVRQETPVVLTGDRLPDLLGVSPLKVAAFKWANDHWQQIPVQIDERAVKNVHLLYDGLVNDFYDVEFLVYTDPQMYTGPDEDPTFDADDELVFMARDAGQKFNGASSPPGTSGSPTELLLSDPITGTTSYVYLFRH
;
A
#
# COMPACT_ATOMS: atom_id res chain seq x y z
N MET A 1 -22.57 -2.77 61.32
CA MET A 1 -22.73 -2.27 59.93
C MET A 1 -21.39 -1.72 59.49
N ILE A 2 -20.61 -2.48 58.72
CA ILE A 2 -19.28 -2.08 58.24
C ILE A 2 -19.43 -1.72 56.76
N ASN A 3 -19.13 -0.47 56.42
CA ASN A 3 -19.24 0.11 55.09
C ASN A 3 -17.91 -0.06 54.36
N THR A 4 -17.78 -1.08 53.51
CA THR A 4 -16.64 -1.30 52.63
C THR A 4 -16.86 -0.56 51.32
N LYS A 5 -16.16 0.57 51.17
CA LYS A 5 -16.05 1.32 49.91
C LYS A 5 -15.27 0.48 48.89
N ASN A 6 -15.95 0.03 47.85
CA ASN A 6 -15.34 -0.59 46.68
C ASN A 6 -14.43 0.42 45.96
N LYS A 7 -13.12 0.18 45.95
CA LYS A 7 -12.17 0.91 45.11
C LYS A 7 -12.21 0.29 43.71
N LEU A 8 -12.82 0.99 42.76
CA LEU A 8 -12.63 0.68 41.33
C LEU A 8 -11.18 1.00 40.95
N PHE A 9 -10.44 -0.02 40.54
CA PHE A 9 -9.17 0.15 39.85
C PHE A 9 -9.44 0.57 38.40
N PRO A 10 -8.79 1.62 37.87
CA PRO A 10 -8.94 1.97 36.46
C PRO A 10 -8.21 0.92 35.61
N ILE A 11 -8.96 0.25 34.74
CA ILE A 11 -8.40 -0.56 33.66
C ILE A 11 -7.73 0.41 32.69
N PHE A 12 -6.40 0.44 32.69
CA PHE A 12 -5.63 1.13 31.66
C PHE A 12 -5.68 0.26 30.40
N LEU A 13 -6.46 0.69 29.41
CA LEU A 13 -6.45 0.09 28.09
C LEU A 13 -5.12 0.45 27.42
N LEU A 14 -4.17 -0.50 27.38
CA LEU A 14 -2.97 -0.34 26.55
C LEU A 14 -3.42 -0.24 25.08
N PRO A 15 -2.90 0.70 24.28
CA PRO A 15 -3.17 0.71 22.86
C PRO A 15 -2.54 -0.55 22.25
N LEU A 16 -3.39 -1.48 21.83
CA LEU A 16 -2.98 -2.60 20.99
C LEU A 16 -2.64 -2.00 19.62
N PHE A 17 -1.35 -1.73 19.36
CA PHE A 17 -0.90 -1.40 18.01
C PHE A 17 -1.04 -2.65 17.14
N PHE A 18 -2.18 -2.79 16.48
CA PHE A 18 -2.40 -3.82 15.49
C PHE A 18 -1.70 -3.37 14.20
N CYS A 19 -0.45 -3.79 14.01
CA CYS A 19 0.17 -3.72 12.68
C CYS A 19 -0.46 -4.85 11.87
N ALA A 20 -1.47 -4.52 11.06
CA ALA A 20 -2.08 -5.47 10.16
C ALA A 20 -1.08 -5.80 9.04
N SER A 21 -0.63 -7.05 8.97
CA SER A 21 0.21 -7.50 7.86
C SER A 21 -0.69 -7.92 6.69
N LEU A 22 -0.52 -7.32 5.51
CA LEU A 22 -1.17 -7.83 4.29
C LEU A 22 -0.43 -9.08 3.82
N TYR A 23 -1.14 -10.16 3.51
CA TYR A 23 -0.56 -11.45 3.16
C TYR A 23 -0.68 -11.78 1.67
N GLY A 24 0.42 -12.21 1.04
CA GLY A 24 0.43 -12.65 -0.36
C GLY A 24 1.24 -13.93 -0.58
N GLN A 25 0.73 -14.83 -1.42
CA GLN A 25 1.46 -15.99 -1.94
C GLN A 25 2.17 -15.59 -3.23
N VAL A 26 3.50 -15.45 -3.20
CA VAL A 26 4.27 -14.92 -4.34
C VAL A 26 5.66 -15.54 -4.42
N ARG A 27 6.11 -15.83 -5.64
CA ARG A 27 7.49 -16.29 -5.91
C ARG A 27 8.42 -15.08 -6.05
N GLN A 28 9.69 -15.25 -5.68
CA GLN A 28 10.66 -14.15 -5.66
C GLN A 28 10.76 -13.36 -6.98
N GLU A 29 10.72 -14.05 -8.13
CA GLU A 29 10.83 -13.39 -9.45
C GLU A 29 9.51 -12.80 -9.97
N THR A 30 8.46 -12.73 -9.15
CA THR A 30 7.14 -12.24 -9.52
C THR A 30 6.92 -10.83 -8.97
N PRO A 31 6.36 -9.90 -9.76
CA PRO A 31 5.90 -8.62 -9.22
C PRO A 31 4.77 -8.85 -8.22
N VAL A 32 4.80 -8.11 -7.12
CA VAL A 32 3.67 -7.94 -6.22
C VAL A 32 2.92 -6.71 -6.68
N VAL A 33 1.63 -6.89 -6.96
CA VAL A 33 0.74 -5.83 -7.44
C VAL A 33 -0.40 -5.69 -6.43
N LEU A 34 -0.56 -4.49 -5.89
CA LEU A 34 -1.59 -4.16 -4.89
C LEU A 34 -2.35 -2.92 -5.35
N THR A 35 -3.67 -2.99 -5.30
CA THR A 35 -4.54 -1.81 -5.43
C THR A 35 -4.61 -1.06 -4.11
N GLY A 36 -4.84 0.26 -4.15
CA GLY A 36 -4.86 1.07 -2.93
C GLY A 36 -6.01 0.77 -1.97
N ASP A 37 -7.09 0.12 -2.43
CA ASP A 37 -8.13 -0.46 -1.57
C ASP A 37 -7.59 -1.46 -0.51
N ARG A 38 -6.44 -2.10 -0.78
CA ARG A 38 -5.72 -2.99 0.14
C ARG A 38 -4.74 -2.26 1.05
N LEU A 39 -4.53 -0.96 0.83
CA LEU A 39 -3.54 -0.12 1.48
C LEU A 39 -4.20 1.14 2.09
N PRO A 40 -5.22 0.99 2.97
CA PRO A 40 -5.99 2.12 3.49
C PRO A 40 -5.14 3.16 4.24
N ASP A 41 -4.01 2.76 4.81
CA ASP A 41 -3.08 3.65 5.51
C ASP A 41 -2.29 4.58 4.57
N LEU A 42 -2.36 4.37 3.26
CA LEU A 42 -1.67 5.17 2.25
C LEU A 42 -2.61 6.05 1.41
N LEU A 43 -3.93 5.89 1.56
CA LEU A 43 -4.90 6.68 0.81
C LEU A 43 -4.74 8.19 1.08
N GLY A 44 -4.84 9.00 0.03
CA GLY A 44 -4.67 10.45 0.07
C GLY A 44 -3.22 10.94 0.15
N VAL A 45 -2.24 10.02 0.10
CA VAL A 45 -0.81 10.36 0.06
C VAL A 45 -0.43 10.60 -1.40
N SER A 46 0.36 11.65 -1.67
CA SER A 46 0.91 11.83 -3.02
C SER A 46 1.72 10.58 -3.43
N PRO A 47 1.59 10.05 -4.66
CA PRO A 47 2.37 8.91 -5.13
C PRO A 47 3.90 9.08 -4.92
N LEU A 48 4.40 10.31 -5.09
CA LEU A 48 5.82 10.67 -4.87
C LEU A 48 6.27 10.65 -3.40
N LYS A 49 5.33 10.42 -2.48
CA LYS A 49 5.49 10.46 -1.03
C LYS A 49 5.25 9.11 -0.36
N VAL A 50 5.12 8.04 -1.15
CA VAL A 50 5.10 6.67 -0.67
C VAL A 50 6.46 6.03 -0.97
N ALA A 51 7.04 5.37 0.02
CA ALA A 51 8.31 4.67 -0.11
C ALA A 51 8.22 3.28 0.52
N ALA A 52 8.85 2.29 -0.12
CA ALA A 52 8.99 0.96 0.44
C ALA A 52 10.41 0.70 0.93
N PHE A 53 10.49 -0.06 2.01
CA PHE A 53 11.74 -0.48 2.62
C PHE A 53 11.69 -1.97 2.91
N LYS A 54 12.88 -2.57 2.94
CA LYS A 54 13.15 -3.86 3.55
C LYS A 54 14.02 -3.70 4.78
N TRP A 55 13.86 -4.60 5.74
CA TRP A 55 14.80 -4.76 6.83
C TRP A 55 15.85 -5.80 6.46
N ALA A 56 17.13 -5.43 6.51
CA ALA A 56 18.24 -6.35 6.25
C ALA A 56 19.48 -5.91 7.01
N ASN A 57 20.19 -6.85 7.64
CA ASN A 57 21.45 -6.59 8.35
C ASN A 57 21.33 -5.44 9.37
N ASP A 58 20.24 -5.44 10.14
CA ASP A 58 19.93 -4.44 11.17
C ASP A 58 19.84 -2.98 10.70
N HIS A 59 19.50 -2.78 9.42
CA HIS A 59 19.18 -1.45 8.89
C HIS A 59 18.07 -1.48 7.85
N TRP A 60 17.47 -0.30 7.64
CA TRP A 60 16.52 -0.06 6.57
C TRP A 60 17.25 0.11 5.23
N GLN A 61 16.75 -0.57 4.20
CA GLN A 61 17.15 -0.37 2.82
C GLN A 61 15.90 -0.04 2.00
N GLN A 62 15.91 1.10 1.32
CA GLN A 62 14.83 1.45 0.40
C GLN A 62 14.83 0.46 -0.78
N ILE A 63 13.64 0.07 -1.23
CA ILE A 63 13.45 -0.77 -2.40
C ILE A 63 12.66 0.00 -3.47
N PRO A 64 12.86 -0.30 -4.76
CA PRO A 64 12.11 0.33 -5.82
C PRO A 64 10.63 -0.06 -5.74
N VAL A 65 9.76 0.92 -5.94
CA VAL A 65 8.32 0.74 -6.15
C VAL A 65 7.88 1.56 -7.36
N GLN A 66 6.81 1.13 -7.99
CA GLN A 66 6.05 1.93 -8.94
C GLN A 66 4.67 2.18 -8.32
N ILE A 67 4.17 3.40 -8.52
CA ILE A 67 2.79 3.74 -8.21
C ILE A 67 2.24 4.32 -9.49
N ASP A 68 1.23 3.65 -10.02
CA ASP A 68 0.60 3.99 -11.28
C ASP A 68 -0.83 4.45 -11.00
N GLU A 69 -1.12 5.68 -11.43
CA GLU A 69 -2.45 6.28 -11.30
C GLU A 69 -3.45 5.60 -12.25
N ARG A 70 -4.68 5.37 -11.78
CA ARG A 70 -5.72 4.70 -12.56
C ARG A 70 -7.09 5.29 -12.28
N ALA A 71 -7.83 5.62 -13.34
CA ALA A 71 -9.21 6.10 -13.23
C ALA A 71 -10.16 5.39 -14.21
N VAL A 72 -11.44 5.38 -13.86
CA VAL A 72 -12.51 4.95 -14.76
C VAL A 72 -12.73 6.01 -15.85
N LYS A 73 -12.47 5.66 -17.11
CA LYS A 73 -12.66 6.58 -18.25
C LYS A 73 -13.66 6.03 -19.25
N ASN A 74 -14.38 6.94 -19.91
CA ASN A 74 -15.25 6.62 -21.03
C ASN A 74 -14.43 6.46 -22.32
N VAL A 75 -14.60 5.31 -23.00
CA VAL A 75 -13.85 4.96 -24.22
C VAL A 75 -14.04 5.95 -25.35
N HIS A 76 -15.24 6.54 -25.48
CA HIS A 76 -15.52 7.53 -26.51
C HIS A 76 -14.55 8.72 -26.41
N LEU A 77 -14.22 9.15 -25.19
CA LEU A 77 -13.25 10.22 -24.94
C LEU A 77 -11.82 9.81 -25.29
N LEU A 78 -11.45 8.55 -25.05
CA LEU A 78 -10.11 8.04 -25.32
C LEU A 78 -9.78 7.97 -26.83
N TYR A 79 -10.80 7.86 -27.68
CA TYR A 79 -10.65 7.77 -29.14
C TYR A 79 -11.08 9.06 -29.87
N ASP A 80 -11.03 10.22 -29.21
CA ASP A 80 -11.36 11.54 -29.81
C ASP A 80 -12.73 11.55 -30.51
N GLY A 81 -13.71 10.84 -29.92
CA GLY A 81 -15.05 10.72 -30.46
C GLY A 81 -15.18 9.89 -31.76
N LEU A 82 -14.10 9.23 -32.21
CA LEU A 82 -14.10 8.42 -33.45
C LEU A 82 -14.92 7.11 -33.32
N VAL A 83 -15.37 6.77 -32.12
CA VAL A 83 -16.25 5.64 -31.85
C VAL A 83 -17.67 6.17 -31.71
N ASN A 84 -18.49 6.05 -32.76
CA ASN A 84 -19.90 6.51 -32.78
C ASN A 84 -20.69 6.01 -31.55
N ASP A 85 -21.44 6.92 -30.93
CA ASP A 85 -22.61 6.93 -30.01
C ASP A 85 -23.23 5.63 -29.41
N PHE A 86 -22.60 4.47 -29.58
CA PHE A 86 -23.15 3.17 -29.19
C PHE A 86 -22.49 2.54 -27.96
N TYR A 87 -21.55 3.21 -27.30
CA TYR A 87 -20.87 2.66 -26.13
C TYR A 87 -20.51 3.75 -25.10
N ASP A 88 -21.45 4.08 -24.21
CA ASP A 88 -21.15 4.57 -22.86
C ASP A 88 -20.51 3.43 -22.04
N VAL A 89 -19.34 3.00 -22.50
CA VAL A 89 -18.55 1.95 -21.87
C VAL A 89 -17.44 2.63 -21.12
N GLU A 90 -17.42 2.35 -19.83
CA GLU A 90 -16.41 2.82 -18.91
C GLU A 90 -15.58 1.64 -18.44
N PHE A 91 -14.27 1.81 -18.39
CA PHE A 91 -13.39 0.87 -17.72
C PHE A 91 -12.23 1.59 -17.06
N LEU A 92 -11.68 0.94 -16.05
CA LEU A 92 -10.51 1.41 -15.32
C LEU A 92 -9.27 1.32 -16.22
N VAL A 93 -8.59 2.46 -16.43
CA VAL A 93 -7.39 2.59 -17.26
C VAL A 93 -6.27 3.26 -16.47
N TYR A 94 -5.03 3.04 -16.90
CA TYR A 94 -3.90 3.86 -16.46
C TYR A 94 -4.03 5.28 -17.00
N THR A 95 -3.79 6.25 -16.13
CA THR A 95 -3.87 7.68 -16.44
C THR A 95 -2.46 8.26 -16.58
N ASP A 96 -2.32 9.21 -17.49
CA ASP A 96 -1.10 10.01 -17.67
C ASP A 96 -1.51 11.34 -18.33
N PRO A 97 -1.16 12.50 -17.74
CA PRO A 97 -1.48 13.81 -18.31
C PRO A 97 -0.97 14.04 -19.75
N GLN A 98 0.04 13.27 -20.19
CA GLN A 98 0.67 13.35 -21.51
C GLN A 98 0.12 12.32 -22.51
N MET A 99 -0.78 11.43 -22.09
CA MET A 99 -1.38 10.39 -22.92
C MET A 99 -2.87 10.68 -23.20
N TYR A 100 -3.47 9.92 -24.11
CA TYR A 100 -4.90 10.05 -24.45
C TYR A 100 -5.85 9.75 -23.29
N THR A 101 -5.39 9.04 -22.26
CA THR A 101 -6.18 8.76 -21.04
C THR A 101 -6.32 9.97 -20.15
N GLY A 102 -5.46 10.99 -20.30
CA GLY A 102 -5.45 12.17 -19.45
C GLY A 102 -5.03 11.86 -18.01
N PRO A 103 -5.00 12.87 -17.13
CA PRO A 103 -4.67 12.68 -15.73
C PRO A 103 -5.76 11.91 -14.98
N ASP A 104 -5.38 11.39 -13.82
CA ASP A 104 -6.36 11.05 -12.78
C ASP A 104 -7.11 12.30 -12.31
N GLU A 105 -8.40 12.16 -12.02
CA GLU A 105 -9.18 13.21 -11.37
C GLU A 105 -8.74 13.42 -9.91
N ASP A 106 -8.32 12.35 -9.22
CA ASP A 106 -7.69 12.42 -7.89
C ASP A 106 -6.18 12.16 -8.04
N PRO A 107 -5.31 13.20 -7.94
CA PRO A 107 -3.86 13.03 -8.11
C PRO A 107 -3.16 12.48 -6.86
N THR A 108 -3.92 11.95 -5.91
CA THR A 108 -3.40 11.32 -4.69
C THR A 108 -3.63 9.82 -4.74
N PHE A 109 -2.76 9.04 -4.11
CA PHE A 109 -2.90 7.59 -4.09
C PHE A 109 -4.27 7.20 -3.53
N ASP A 110 -5.10 6.58 -4.35
CA ASP A 110 -6.48 6.27 -4.02
C ASP A 110 -6.81 4.77 -4.14
N ALA A 111 -8.09 4.39 -4.26
CA ALA A 111 -8.49 3.00 -4.12
C ALA A 111 -8.19 2.15 -5.35
N ASP A 112 -8.23 2.73 -6.55
CA ASP A 112 -8.07 2.06 -7.84
C ASP A 112 -6.65 2.14 -8.42
N ASP A 113 -5.83 3.04 -7.87
CA ASP A 113 -4.40 3.11 -8.08
C ASP A 113 -3.66 1.81 -7.76
N GLU A 114 -2.54 1.61 -8.44
CA GLU A 114 -1.72 0.42 -8.36
C GLU A 114 -0.34 0.70 -7.75
N LEU A 115 0.06 -0.07 -6.74
CA LEU A 115 1.41 -0.12 -6.20
C LEU A 115 2.08 -1.45 -6.59
N VAL A 116 3.26 -1.34 -7.21
CA VAL A 116 4.03 -2.49 -7.72
C VAL A 116 5.45 -2.51 -7.16
N PHE A 117 5.93 -3.70 -6.80
CA PHE A 117 7.34 -3.95 -6.47
C PHE A 117 7.71 -5.41 -6.75
N MET A 118 9.00 -5.75 -6.75
CA MET A 118 9.43 -7.13 -6.97
C MET A 118 9.51 -7.92 -5.66
N ALA A 119 8.93 -9.13 -5.59
CA ALA A 119 8.96 -9.95 -4.38
C ALA A 119 10.38 -10.26 -3.89
N ARG A 120 11.36 -10.43 -4.80
CA ARG A 120 12.79 -10.63 -4.48
C ARG A 120 13.44 -9.46 -3.74
N ASP A 121 12.82 -8.27 -3.76
CA ASP A 121 13.34 -7.11 -3.02
C ASP A 121 12.93 -7.14 -1.55
N ALA A 122 12.07 -8.07 -1.12
CA ALA A 122 11.66 -8.22 0.28
C ALA A 122 12.82 -8.65 1.19
N GLY A 123 12.67 -8.35 2.48
CA GLY A 123 13.68 -8.60 3.51
C GLY A 123 13.19 -9.45 4.67
N GLN A 124 13.93 -9.34 5.78
CA GLN A 124 13.64 -10.01 7.03
C GLN A 124 12.50 -9.31 7.78
N LYS A 125 11.90 -10.00 8.76
CA LYS A 125 10.98 -9.37 9.68
C LYS A 125 11.69 -8.29 10.47
N PHE A 126 11.10 -7.10 10.51
CA PHE A 126 11.55 -5.99 11.33
C PHE A 126 11.49 -6.34 12.82
N ASN A 127 12.54 -5.97 13.56
CA ASN A 127 12.74 -6.32 14.96
C ASN A 127 12.26 -5.24 15.95
N GLY A 128 11.65 -4.15 15.48
CA GLY A 128 11.16 -3.06 16.33
C GLY A 128 12.17 -1.92 16.61
N ALA A 129 13.16 -1.71 15.73
CA ALA A 129 14.05 -0.54 15.78
C ALA A 129 13.29 0.79 15.47
N SER A 130 13.99 1.89 15.19
CA SER A 130 13.36 3.14 14.74
C SER A 130 12.94 3.06 13.26
N SER A 131 11.90 3.79 12.86
CA SER A 131 11.53 3.97 11.44
C SER A 131 12.68 4.55 10.60
N PRO A 132 12.70 4.37 9.26
CA PRO A 132 13.71 4.98 8.41
C PRO A 132 13.70 6.52 8.54
N PRO A 133 14.86 7.20 8.51
CA PRO A 133 14.93 8.66 8.51
C PRO A 133 14.07 9.25 7.38
N GLY A 134 13.35 10.33 7.67
CA GLY A 134 12.50 11.02 6.69
C GLY A 134 11.09 10.43 6.54
N THR A 135 10.82 9.26 7.12
CA THR A 135 9.46 8.68 7.12
C THR A 135 8.60 9.21 8.26
N SER A 136 7.28 9.11 8.10
CA SER A 136 6.30 9.42 9.13
C SER A 136 5.27 8.30 9.30
N GLY A 137 4.69 8.20 10.49
CA GLY A 137 3.69 7.19 10.82
C GLY A 137 4.27 5.80 11.10
N SER A 138 3.36 4.84 11.30
CA SER A 138 3.70 3.42 11.38
C SER A 138 3.76 2.83 9.98
N PRO A 139 4.62 1.82 9.73
CA PRO A 139 4.63 1.15 8.44
C PRO A 139 3.38 0.31 8.22
N THR A 140 2.94 0.23 6.96
CA THR A 140 2.13 -0.89 6.49
C THR A 140 3.06 -2.07 6.23
N GLU A 141 2.94 -3.14 7.02
CA GLU A 141 3.73 -4.37 6.85
C GLU A 141 3.07 -5.28 5.79
N LEU A 142 3.85 -5.75 4.84
CA LEU A 142 3.44 -6.75 3.86
C LEU A 142 4.22 -8.05 4.13
N LEU A 143 3.49 -9.14 4.38
CA LEU A 143 4.03 -10.49 4.51
C LEU A 143 3.89 -11.22 3.18
N LEU A 144 5.03 -11.63 2.63
CA LEU A 144 5.10 -12.45 1.43
C LEU A 144 5.47 -13.88 1.81
N SER A 145 4.78 -14.86 1.24
CA SER A 145 5.06 -16.28 1.41
C SER A 145 5.32 -16.91 0.05
N ASP A 146 6.43 -17.61 -0.10
CA ASP A 146 6.70 -18.39 -1.30
C ASP A 146 5.91 -19.72 -1.24
N PRO A 147 5.01 -20.00 -2.20
CA PRO A 147 4.15 -21.19 -2.15
C PRO A 147 4.90 -22.51 -2.36
N ILE A 148 6.12 -22.47 -2.91
CA ILE A 148 6.92 -23.66 -3.22
C ILE A 148 7.83 -24.00 -2.03
N THR A 149 8.51 -22.99 -1.48
CA THR A 149 9.50 -23.19 -0.42
C THR A 149 8.94 -23.00 0.98
N GLY A 150 7.81 -22.30 1.13
CA GLY A 150 7.26 -21.88 2.42
C GLY A 150 8.03 -20.74 3.08
N THR A 151 9.06 -20.19 2.42
CA THR A 151 9.86 -19.08 2.94
C THR A 151 9.01 -17.83 3.03
N THR A 152 9.16 -17.08 4.13
CA THR A 152 8.48 -15.79 4.32
C THR A 152 9.47 -14.63 4.22
N SER A 153 8.99 -13.50 3.72
CA SER A 153 9.75 -12.24 3.61
C SER A 153 8.82 -11.05 3.78
N TYR A 154 9.39 -9.87 4.03
CA TYR A 154 8.64 -8.69 4.45
C TYR A 154 9.00 -7.44 3.65
N VAL A 155 8.00 -6.61 3.37
CA VAL A 155 8.13 -5.25 2.83
C VAL A 155 7.37 -4.29 3.74
N TYR A 156 7.90 -3.08 3.90
CA TYR A 156 7.34 -2.05 4.77
C TYR A 156 7.10 -0.79 3.97
N LEU A 157 5.84 -0.36 3.86
CA LEU A 157 5.45 0.87 3.17
C LEU A 157 5.32 2.02 4.17
N PHE A 158 5.84 3.18 3.80
CA PHE A 158 5.84 4.39 4.62
C PHE A 158 5.42 5.62 3.80
N ARG A 159 4.92 6.63 4.52
CA ARG A 159 4.79 8.00 4.03
C ARG A 159 6.13 8.73 4.25
N HIS A 160 6.63 9.51 3.29
CA HIS A 160 7.94 10.19 3.34
C HIS A 160 7.94 11.62 2.78
#